data_AF-A0A7S2ENL9-F1
#
_entry.id   AF-A0A7S2ENL9-F1
#
_cell.length_a   1.000
_cell.length_b   1.000
_cell.length_c   1.000
_cell.angle_alpha   90.00
_cell.angle_beta   90.00
_cell.angle_gamma   90.00
#
_symmetry.space_group_name_H-M   'P 1'
#
loop_
_entity.id
_entity.type
_entity.pdbx_description
1 polymer ?
#
loop_
_entity_poly.entity_id
_entity_poly.type
_entity_poly.pdbx_seq_one_letter_code
_entity_poly.pdbx_strand_id
1 'polypeptide(L)'
;APVSTPTLAPVPAPTSAPSLQPTPAPVPDPTSPPTSNPTSNPTLAPSPAPTPAPSPTPTEAPVPSPMPFNTGPTGTAVATVLDPDSTSTRVGITNTPDTTRAYDATTSKLLLKANPAGQPGFDVTPVWPQTIVHGIRVYTSSDRISRDPTYFILSGWNDANGEWQGIAEGALSLPSGRNRHRNPLGHITSSTPTQGDPNFYHEEVLFENTQLYSKYRVIFPGTERCVSQVELPGLKICSGAGVNCAESAHCCSGMCLGGATCSA
;
A
#
# COMPACT_ATOMS: atom_id res chain seq x y z
N ALA A 1 14.25 -69.52 -32.27
CA ALA A 1 14.44 -70.50 -31.18
C ALA A 1 15.89 -70.42 -30.70
N PRO A 2 16.21 -70.61 -29.40
CA PRO A 2 15.41 -70.50 -28.18
C PRO A 2 15.96 -69.42 -27.21
N VAL A 3 15.15 -68.88 -26.30
CA VAL A 3 15.56 -68.66 -24.89
C VAL A 3 14.30 -68.75 -24.03
N SER A 4 14.24 -69.83 -23.26
CA SER A 4 13.37 -70.05 -22.12
C SER A 4 13.96 -69.32 -20.90
N THR A 5 13.13 -68.61 -20.13
CA THR A 5 12.74 -68.97 -18.75
C THR A 5 12.02 -67.78 -18.07
N PRO A 6 10.90 -68.02 -17.36
CA PRO A 6 10.20 -67.00 -16.59
C PRO A 6 10.77 -66.92 -15.16
N THR A 7 10.86 -65.71 -14.60
CA THR A 7 11.14 -65.52 -13.17
C THR A 7 9.97 -64.77 -12.55
N LEU A 8 9.06 -65.52 -11.93
CA LEU A 8 8.06 -64.98 -11.00
C LEU A 8 8.73 -64.85 -9.63
N ALA A 9 8.89 -63.63 -9.14
CA ALA A 9 9.20 -63.37 -7.74
C ALA A 9 7.89 -63.30 -6.94
N PRO A 10 7.76 -64.01 -5.80
CA PRO A 10 6.59 -63.90 -4.94
C PRO A 10 6.72 -62.66 -4.04
N VAL A 11 5.69 -61.81 -4.00
CA VAL A 11 5.57 -60.75 -2.98
C VAL A 11 4.61 -61.26 -1.90
N PRO A 12 5.02 -61.28 -0.61
CA PRO A 12 4.15 -61.70 0.49
C PRO A 12 3.08 -60.65 0.80
N ALA A 13 1.87 -61.12 1.12
CA ALA A 13 0.84 -60.39 1.88
C ALA A 13 1.18 -60.44 3.40
N PRO A 14 0.39 -59.90 4.34
CA PRO A 14 -0.64 -58.85 4.35
C PRO A 14 -0.35 -57.79 5.47
N THR A 15 -1.21 -56.77 5.69
CA THR A 15 -1.63 -56.44 7.08
C THR A 15 -2.89 -55.55 7.15
N SER A 16 -3.94 -56.14 7.73
CA SER A 16 -4.91 -55.66 8.73
C SER A 16 -5.39 -54.18 8.77
N ALA A 17 -6.67 -54.04 8.41
CA ALA A 17 -7.79 -53.33 9.05
C ALA A 17 -7.55 -51.99 9.82
N PRO A 18 -8.31 -50.92 9.50
CA PRO A 18 -8.35 -49.73 10.33
C PRO A 18 -9.18 -49.95 11.61
N SER A 19 -8.63 -49.47 12.73
CA SER A 19 -9.21 -49.49 14.08
C SER A 19 -10.50 -48.66 14.16
N LEU A 20 -11.60 -49.29 14.56
CA LEU A 20 -12.83 -48.61 14.96
C LEU A 20 -12.61 -47.99 16.35
N GLN A 21 -12.44 -46.67 16.40
CA GLN A 21 -12.46 -45.93 17.66
C GLN A 21 -13.92 -45.70 18.08
N PRO A 22 -14.36 -46.12 19.28
CA PRO A 22 -15.74 -45.92 19.73
C PRO A 22 -15.99 -44.47 20.18
N THR A 23 -17.16 -43.95 19.79
CA THR A 23 -17.71 -42.66 20.22
C THR A 23 -18.07 -42.70 21.72
N PRO A 24 -17.72 -41.69 22.54
CA PRO A 24 -18.20 -41.63 23.93
C PRO A 24 -19.71 -41.40 24.00
N ALA A 25 -20.36 -42.05 24.98
CA ALA A 25 -21.79 -41.96 25.26
C ALA A 25 -22.25 -40.57 25.72
N PRO A 26 -23.55 -40.22 25.59
CA PRO A 26 -24.07 -38.91 25.99
C PRO A 26 -24.19 -38.78 27.52
N VAL A 27 -23.93 -37.58 28.04
CA VAL A 27 -24.11 -37.19 29.44
C VAL A 27 -25.61 -37.12 29.78
N PRO A 28 -26.08 -37.67 30.91
CA PRO A 28 -27.46 -37.55 31.33
C PRO A 28 -27.77 -36.17 31.94
N ASP A 29 -28.96 -35.69 31.61
CA ASP A 29 -29.58 -34.44 32.06
C ASP A 29 -30.11 -34.58 33.50
N PRO A 30 -29.83 -33.66 34.44
CA PRO A 30 -30.56 -33.60 35.70
C PRO A 30 -31.52 -32.41 35.71
N THR A 31 -32.80 -32.75 35.67
CA THR A 31 -33.92 -31.90 36.01
C THR A 31 -34.06 -31.72 37.53
N SER A 32 -34.47 -30.53 37.96
CA SER A 32 -35.27 -30.34 39.19
C SER A 32 -36.27 -29.18 39.02
N PRO A 33 -37.57 -29.36 39.30
CA PRO A 33 -38.61 -28.31 39.25
C PRO A 33 -38.79 -27.57 40.61
N PRO A 34 -39.68 -26.57 40.72
CA PRO A 34 -39.44 -25.31 41.44
C PRO A 34 -40.05 -25.23 42.86
N THR A 35 -39.74 -24.17 43.60
CA THR A 35 -40.58 -23.67 44.71
C THR A 35 -40.95 -22.20 44.53
N SER A 36 -42.27 -21.97 44.50
CA SER A 36 -43.01 -20.71 44.68
C SER A 36 -43.12 -20.40 46.20
N ASN A 37 -43.42 -19.23 46.78
CA ASN A 37 -43.98 -17.93 46.37
C ASN A 37 -43.70 -16.91 47.55
N PRO A 38 -44.36 -15.75 47.72
CA PRO A 38 -43.73 -14.41 47.71
C PRO A 38 -43.80 -13.64 49.05
N THR A 39 -43.13 -12.48 49.13
CA THR A 39 -43.47 -11.41 50.10
C THR A 39 -43.54 -10.05 49.41
N SER A 40 -44.52 -9.28 49.85
CA SER A 40 -45.12 -8.08 49.26
C SER A 40 -44.50 -6.74 49.72
N ASN A 41 -44.33 -5.82 48.75
CA ASN A 41 -44.33 -4.33 48.82
C ASN A 41 -43.26 -3.56 49.67
N PRO A 42 -43.00 -2.25 49.42
CA PRO A 42 -43.39 -1.35 48.31
C PRO A 42 -42.22 -0.55 47.68
N THR A 43 -42.58 0.20 46.63
CA THR A 43 -41.87 1.15 45.75
C THR A 43 -40.82 2.08 46.39
N LEU A 44 -39.62 2.14 45.79
CA LEU A 44 -38.78 3.36 45.77
C LEU A 44 -38.64 3.80 44.30
N ALA A 45 -38.90 5.10 44.05
CA ALA A 45 -38.82 5.70 42.72
C ALA A 45 -37.44 5.45 42.06
N PRO A 46 -37.37 5.33 40.72
CA PRO A 46 -36.09 5.15 40.05
C PRO A 46 -35.20 6.38 40.27
N SER A 47 -33.98 6.14 40.73
CA SER A 47 -32.92 7.17 40.79
C SER A 47 -32.74 7.80 39.40
N PRO A 48 -32.53 9.13 39.30
CA PRO A 48 -32.19 9.74 38.02
C PRO A 48 -30.96 9.05 37.43
N ALA A 49 -31.00 8.79 36.12
CA ALA A 49 -29.91 8.17 35.39
C ALA A 49 -28.61 8.97 35.58
N PRO A 50 -27.45 8.31 35.75
CA PRO A 50 -26.19 9.01 35.90
C PRO A 50 -25.94 9.88 34.67
N THR A 51 -25.51 11.12 34.91
CA THR A 51 -25.03 12.03 33.87
C THR A 51 -23.97 11.30 33.03
N PRO A 52 -24.06 11.30 31.68
CA PRO A 52 -23.00 10.73 30.87
C PRO A 52 -21.68 11.38 31.25
N ALA A 53 -20.65 10.55 31.50
CA ALA A 53 -19.30 11.05 31.72
C ALA A 53 -18.90 11.94 30.53
N PRO A 54 -18.15 13.04 30.76
CA PRO A 54 -17.67 13.88 29.69
C PRO A 54 -16.95 13.02 28.65
N SER A 55 -17.30 13.20 27.38
CA SER A 55 -16.62 12.55 26.26
C SER A 55 -15.12 12.75 26.45
N PRO A 56 -14.29 11.70 26.34
CA PRO A 56 -12.84 11.89 26.36
C PRO A 56 -12.50 12.93 25.30
N THR A 57 -11.68 13.90 25.68
CA THR A 57 -11.06 14.86 24.77
C THR A 57 -10.51 14.11 23.55
N PRO A 58 -10.65 14.64 22.33
CA PRO A 58 -10.19 13.96 21.13
C PRO A 58 -8.73 13.57 21.34
N THR A 59 -8.46 12.26 21.35
CA THR A 59 -7.10 11.74 21.33
C THR A 59 -6.40 12.39 20.16
N GLU A 60 -5.35 13.17 20.41
CA GLU A 60 -4.50 13.68 19.34
C GLU A 60 -4.15 12.50 18.43
N ALA A 61 -4.39 12.67 17.13
CA ALA A 61 -4.11 11.63 16.15
C ALA A 61 -2.68 11.13 16.38
N PRO A 62 -2.44 9.80 16.34
CA PRO A 62 -1.12 9.25 16.60
C PRO A 62 -0.11 9.95 15.68
N VAL A 63 0.93 10.54 16.27
CA VAL A 63 2.06 11.06 15.51
C VAL A 63 2.56 9.91 14.64
N PRO A 64 2.56 10.04 13.30
CA PRO A 64 3.03 8.96 12.43
C PRO A 64 4.44 8.61 12.87
N SER A 65 4.69 7.32 13.07
CA SER A 65 6.01 6.81 13.44
C SER A 65 7.07 7.46 12.54
N PRO A 66 8.19 7.96 13.09
CA PRO A 66 9.24 8.53 12.26
C PRO A 66 9.63 7.49 11.21
N MET A 67 9.66 7.90 9.94
CA MET A 67 10.27 7.05 8.93
C MET A 67 11.69 6.70 9.40
N PRO A 68 12.16 5.46 9.18
CA PRO A 68 13.45 4.99 9.70
C PRO A 68 14.67 5.81 9.23
N PHE A 69 14.49 6.80 8.34
CA PHE A 69 15.53 7.56 7.66
C PHE A 69 15.42 9.09 7.83
N ASN A 70 14.84 9.59 8.93
CA ASN A 70 14.48 11.01 9.10
C ASN A 70 15.62 12.00 9.45
N THR A 71 16.88 11.76 9.08
CA THR A 71 17.99 12.69 9.41
C THR A 71 18.04 13.96 8.54
N GLY A 72 17.08 14.13 7.62
CA GLY A 72 16.99 15.25 6.67
C GLY A 72 15.90 16.30 6.98
N PRO A 73 15.47 17.09 5.98
CA PRO A 73 14.42 18.10 6.14
C PRO A 73 13.13 17.55 6.73
N THR A 74 12.51 18.27 7.67
CA THR A 74 11.21 17.91 8.26
C THR A 74 10.05 18.27 7.33
N GLY A 75 9.10 17.35 7.17
CA GLY A 75 7.87 17.55 6.40
C GLY A 75 6.77 16.57 6.82
N THR A 76 5.64 16.62 6.12
CA THR A 76 4.51 15.72 6.42
C THR A 76 4.75 14.37 5.77
N ALA A 77 4.88 13.32 6.59
CA ALA A 77 5.01 11.95 6.13
C ALA A 77 3.74 11.48 5.42
N VAL A 78 3.91 10.90 4.23
CA VAL A 78 2.81 10.41 3.39
C VAL A 78 3.13 9.06 2.79
N ALA A 79 2.08 8.26 2.56
CA ALA A 79 2.18 6.98 1.84
C ALA A 79 2.60 7.17 0.38
N THR A 80 2.26 8.30 -0.22
CA THR A 80 2.73 8.68 -1.55
C THR A 80 2.79 10.20 -1.67
N VAL A 81 3.82 10.70 -2.36
CA VAL A 81 3.88 12.12 -2.79
C VAL A 81 3.09 12.38 -4.08
N LEU A 82 2.54 11.33 -4.70
CA LEU A 82 1.78 11.38 -5.94
C LEU A 82 0.28 11.51 -5.65
N ASP A 83 -0.20 12.74 -5.50
CA ASP A 83 -1.63 13.02 -5.29
C ASP A 83 -2.43 12.88 -6.61
N PRO A 84 -3.74 12.60 -6.57
CA PRO A 84 -4.59 12.50 -7.77
C PRO A 84 -4.55 13.74 -8.67
N ASP A 85 -4.32 14.93 -8.10
CA ASP A 85 -4.21 16.20 -8.83
C ASP A 85 -2.82 16.42 -9.46
N SER A 86 -1.87 15.51 -9.24
CA SER A 86 -0.55 15.53 -9.88
C SER A 86 -0.69 15.29 -11.38
N THR A 87 0.23 15.86 -12.17
CA THR A 87 0.24 15.66 -13.62
C THR A 87 1.32 14.67 -14.03
N SER A 88 1.07 13.91 -15.10
CA SER A 88 2.03 12.93 -15.60
C SER A 88 2.18 12.95 -17.11
N THR A 89 3.38 12.58 -17.58
CA THR A 89 3.69 12.46 -19.00
C THR A 89 4.36 11.12 -19.30
N ARG A 90 4.25 10.68 -20.55
CA ARG A 90 4.75 9.38 -21.01
C ARG A 90 6.25 9.44 -21.27
N VAL A 91 7.00 8.43 -20.83
CA VAL A 91 8.45 8.33 -21.08
C VAL A 91 8.77 6.97 -21.71
N GLY A 92 9.53 6.99 -22.82
CA GLY A 92 10.07 5.76 -23.40
C GLY A 92 9.03 4.74 -23.89
N ILE A 93 7.79 5.16 -24.16
CA ILE A 93 6.70 4.26 -24.60
C ILE A 93 6.12 4.61 -25.96
N THR A 94 5.56 3.60 -26.64
CA THR A 94 4.95 3.69 -27.98
C THR A 94 3.42 3.69 -27.95
N ASN A 95 2.82 3.16 -26.89
CA ASN A 95 1.38 3.23 -26.68
C ASN A 95 0.97 4.54 -25.98
N THR A 96 -0.33 4.82 -25.95
CA THR A 96 -0.91 6.05 -25.38
C THR A 96 -1.78 5.78 -24.15
N PRO A 97 -1.25 5.14 -23.09
CA PRO A 97 -2.01 4.96 -21.86
C PRO A 97 -2.21 6.31 -21.16
N ASP A 98 -3.26 6.37 -20.35
CA ASP A 98 -3.36 7.37 -19.30
C ASP A 98 -2.41 6.96 -18.16
N THR A 99 -1.40 7.80 -17.91
CA THR A 99 -0.34 7.52 -16.93
C THR A 99 -0.76 7.85 -15.50
N THR A 100 -1.84 8.63 -15.33
CA THR A 100 -2.40 8.93 -14.00
C THR A 100 -2.92 7.68 -13.30
N ARG A 101 -3.23 6.62 -14.05
CA ARG A 101 -3.54 5.28 -13.52
C ARG A 101 -2.48 4.70 -12.59
N ALA A 102 -1.25 5.19 -12.65
CA ALA A 102 -0.24 4.81 -11.67
C ALA A 102 -0.57 5.33 -10.26
N TYR A 103 -1.36 6.39 -10.09
CA TYR A 103 -1.58 7.03 -8.79
C TYR A 103 -3.02 7.56 -8.59
N ASP A 104 -3.96 7.22 -9.46
CA ASP A 104 -5.38 7.60 -9.35
C ASP A 104 -6.18 6.78 -8.32
N ALA A 105 -5.51 5.84 -7.62
CA ALA A 105 -6.07 4.91 -6.64
C ALA A 105 -7.16 3.94 -7.15
N THR A 106 -7.50 3.98 -8.45
CA THR A 106 -8.52 3.10 -9.05
C THR A 106 -8.04 1.67 -9.27
N THR A 107 -6.73 1.43 -9.06
CA THR A 107 -6.01 0.19 -9.40
C THR A 107 -6.19 -0.23 -10.85
N SER A 108 -6.53 0.73 -11.73
CA SER A 108 -6.68 0.49 -13.15
C SER A 108 -5.35 0.14 -13.78
N LYS A 109 -5.39 -0.85 -14.67
CA LYS A 109 -4.21 -1.29 -15.38
C LYS A 109 -3.55 -0.17 -16.19
N LEU A 110 -2.28 0.07 -15.89
CA LEU A 110 -1.34 0.87 -16.68
C LEU A 110 -0.40 -0.07 -17.44
N LEU A 111 -0.65 -0.25 -18.74
CA LEU A 111 0.26 -0.98 -19.64
C LEU A 111 1.22 0.02 -20.29
N LEU A 112 2.50 -0.24 -20.16
CA LEU A 112 3.59 0.53 -20.76
C LEU A 112 4.28 -0.35 -21.80
N LYS A 113 4.23 0.05 -23.07
CA LYS A 113 4.92 -0.64 -24.18
C LYS A 113 6.14 0.16 -24.56
N ALA A 114 7.31 -0.38 -24.33
CA ALA A 114 8.56 0.32 -24.59
C ALA A 114 8.74 0.67 -26.07
N ASN A 115 9.43 1.78 -26.31
CA ASN A 115 10.11 2.02 -27.57
C ASN A 115 11.37 1.13 -27.67
N PRO A 116 12.14 1.18 -28.78
CA PRO A 116 13.36 0.39 -28.93
C PRO A 116 14.43 0.62 -27.84
N ALA A 117 14.37 1.72 -27.07
CA ALA A 117 15.30 1.95 -25.97
C ALA A 117 15.02 1.07 -24.74
N GLY A 118 13.85 0.40 -24.67
CA GLY A 118 13.57 -0.60 -23.62
C GLY A 118 13.40 -0.03 -22.20
N GLN A 119 13.12 1.27 -22.08
CA GLN A 119 12.98 1.98 -20.81
C GLN A 119 11.61 2.67 -20.70
N PRO A 120 10.52 1.89 -20.60
CA PRO A 120 9.18 2.44 -20.50
C PRO A 120 8.91 3.00 -19.11
N GLY A 121 8.19 4.11 -19.03
CA GLY A 121 7.84 4.73 -17.76
C GLY A 121 7.01 5.99 -17.91
N PHE A 122 7.07 6.83 -16.88
CA PHE A 122 6.37 8.11 -16.83
C PHE A 122 7.12 9.11 -15.97
N ASP A 123 6.98 10.39 -16.33
CA ASP A 123 7.32 11.50 -15.46
C ASP A 123 6.05 11.93 -14.72
N VAL A 124 6.21 12.36 -13.48
CA VAL A 124 5.13 12.92 -12.65
C VAL A 124 5.61 14.20 -11.98
N THR A 125 4.76 15.21 -12.02
CA THR A 125 4.93 16.47 -11.29
C THR A 125 3.91 16.47 -10.16
N PRO A 126 4.34 16.19 -8.91
CA PRO A 126 3.49 16.34 -7.74
C PRO A 126 2.85 17.72 -7.65
N VAL A 127 1.65 17.80 -7.07
CA VAL A 127 1.01 19.08 -6.77
C VAL A 127 1.74 19.88 -5.69
N TRP A 128 2.59 19.22 -4.89
CA TRP A 128 3.43 19.84 -3.89
C TRP A 128 4.76 20.29 -4.51
N PRO A 129 5.18 21.54 -4.30
CA PRO A 129 6.31 22.13 -5.04
C PRO A 129 7.63 21.44 -4.75
N GLN A 130 7.81 20.95 -3.51
CA GLN A 130 8.99 20.19 -3.13
C GLN A 130 8.61 18.99 -2.26
N THR A 131 9.21 17.86 -2.59
CA THR A 131 8.97 16.58 -1.95
C THR A 131 10.27 15.80 -1.81
N ILE A 132 10.32 14.91 -0.81
CA ILE A 132 11.41 13.94 -0.62
C ILE A 132 10.77 12.56 -0.69
N VAL A 133 11.35 11.66 -1.48
CA VAL A 133 10.89 10.27 -1.58
C VAL A 133 11.87 9.36 -0.88
N HIS A 134 11.36 8.44 -0.06
CA HIS A 134 12.11 7.46 0.74
C HIS A 134 11.80 6.01 0.35
N GLY A 135 11.04 5.80 -0.71
CA GLY A 135 10.72 4.47 -1.18
C GLY A 135 9.93 4.47 -2.48
N ILE A 136 9.74 3.27 -3.01
CA ILE A 136 8.81 2.98 -4.08
C ILE A 136 8.00 1.75 -3.69
N ARG A 137 6.70 1.80 -3.93
CA ARG A 137 5.82 0.63 -3.89
C ARG A 137 5.24 0.42 -5.26
N VAL A 138 5.27 -0.83 -5.71
CA VAL A 138 4.72 -1.21 -7.01
C VAL A 138 3.66 -2.27 -6.77
N TYR A 139 2.44 -2.00 -7.24
CA TYR A 139 1.31 -2.91 -7.07
C TYR A 139 1.09 -3.72 -8.34
N THR A 140 0.91 -5.04 -8.16
CA THR A 140 0.65 -5.95 -9.28
C THR A 140 -0.61 -5.54 -10.01
N SER A 141 -0.58 -5.56 -11.35
CA SER A 141 -1.79 -5.30 -12.13
C SER A 141 -2.73 -6.52 -12.16
N SER A 142 -3.91 -6.37 -12.76
CA SER A 142 -4.79 -7.50 -13.09
C SER A 142 -4.26 -8.39 -14.24
N ASP A 143 -3.07 -8.10 -14.78
CA ASP A 143 -2.48 -8.75 -15.95
C ASP A 143 -1.64 -10.01 -15.61
N ARG A 144 -0.98 -10.60 -16.60
CA ARG A 144 -0.11 -11.77 -16.44
C ARG A 144 1.25 -11.43 -15.81
N ILE A 145 1.82 -12.40 -15.08
CA ILE A 145 3.13 -12.32 -14.37
C ILE A 145 4.30 -11.97 -15.28
N SER A 146 4.28 -12.42 -16.53
CA SER A 146 5.36 -12.10 -17.46
C SER A 146 5.48 -10.62 -17.82
N ARG A 147 4.56 -9.76 -17.40
CA ARG A 147 4.60 -8.30 -17.61
C ARG A 147 4.77 -7.49 -16.33
N ASP A 148 4.97 -8.14 -15.19
CA ASP A 148 5.31 -7.44 -13.97
C ASP A 148 6.70 -6.78 -14.12
N PRO A 149 6.89 -5.56 -13.60
CA PRO A 149 8.23 -5.01 -13.42
C PRO A 149 9.11 -5.90 -12.55
N THR A 150 10.33 -6.13 -13.00
CA THR A 150 11.37 -6.86 -12.25
C THR A 150 12.47 -5.94 -11.75
N TYR A 151 12.43 -4.65 -12.13
CA TYR A 151 13.42 -3.64 -11.81
C TYR A 151 12.81 -2.25 -11.94
N PHE A 152 13.26 -1.31 -11.12
CA PHE A 152 12.87 0.10 -11.23
C PHE A 152 14.11 1.00 -11.31
N ILE A 153 13.97 2.14 -11.99
CA ILE A 153 14.88 3.27 -11.90
C ILE A 153 14.05 4.48 -11.52
N LEU A 154 14.42 5.14 -10.42
CA LEU A 154 13.79 6.34 -9.92
C LEU A 154 14.77 7.51 -9.98
N SER A 155 14.35 8.60 -10.60
CA SER A 155 15.10 9.85 -10.65
C SER A 155 14.22 11.02 -10.24
N GLY A 156 14.84 12.08 -9.71
CA GLY A 156 14.18 13.31 -9.31
C GLY A 156 14.76 14.51 -10.05
N TRP A 157 13.90 15.48 -10.40
CA TRP A 157 14.33 16.75 -10.95
C TRP A 157 14.68 17.72 -9.83
N ASN A 158 15.96 18.10 -9.76
CA ASN A 158 16.46 19.02 -8.75
C ASN A 158 16.54 20.42 -9.35
N ASP A 159 15.66 21.33 -8.94
CA ASP A 159 15.60 22.69 -9.49
C ASP A 159 16.86 23.52 -9.22
N ALA A 160 17.59 23.23 -8.13
CA ALA A 160 18.85 23.92 -7.84
C ALA A 160 19.94 23.58 -8.85
N ASN A 161 19.91 22.36 -9.40
CA ASN A 161 20.91 21.87 -10.34
C ASN A 161 20.40 21.86 -11.80
N GLY A 162 19.08 21.98 -12.02
CA GLY A 162 18.46 22.01 -13.34
C GLY A 162 18.57 20.71 -14.13
N GLU A 163 18.72 19.56 -13.44
CA GLU A 163 18.92 18.25 -14.07
C GLU A 163 18.23 17.12 -13.32
N TRP A 164 18.00 16.00 -14.03
CA TRP A 164 17.56 14.75 -13.44
C TRP A 164 18.70 14.09 -12.65
N GLN A 165 18.44 13.71 -11.41
CA GLN A 165 19.37 12.98 -10.57
C GLN A 165 18.81 11.61 -10.21
N GLY A 166 19.66 10.58 -10.25
CA GLY A 166 19.30 9.26 -9.75
C GLY A 166 19.02 9.32 -8.25
N ILE A 167 17.87 8.80 -7.83
CA ILE A 167 17.51 8.66 -6.41
C ILE A 167 17.82 7.24 -5.96
N ALA A 168 17.23 6.26 -6.66
CA ALA A 168 17.38 4.85 -6.35
C ALA A 168 17.06 4.00 -7.58
N GLU A 169 17.64 2.81 -7.63
CA GLU A 169 17.27 1.76 -8.56
C GLU A 169 17.42 0.40 -7.88
N GLY A 170 16.69 -0.60 -8.35
CA GLY A 170 16.75 -1.91 -7.72
C GLY A 170 15.80 -2.94 -8.32
N ALA A 171 16.05 -4.19 -7.96
CA ALA A 171 15.20 -5.31 -8.33
C ALA A 171 13.83 -5.22 -7.65
N LEU A 172 12.81 -5.76 -8.32
CA LEU A 172 11.45 -5.91 -7.78
C LEU A 172 11.07 -7.38 -7.80
N SER A 173 10.60 -7.90 -6.67
CA SER A 173 10.16 -9.29 -6.52
C SER A 173 8.64 -9.38 -6.34
N LEU A 174 7.89 -8.88 -7.32
CA LEU A 174 6.43 -8.83 -7.24
C LEU A 174 5.80 -10.23 -7.02
N PRO A 175 4.80 -10.36 -6.13
CA PRO A 175 4.15 -11.63 -5.86
C PRO A 175 3.30 -12.13 -7.05
N SER A 176 2.99 -13.43 -7.05
CA SER A 176 2.13 -14.05 -8.08
C SER A 176 0.65 -13.71 -7.94
N GLY A 177 0.21 -13.21 -6.78
CA GLY A 177 -1.14 -12.69 -6.54
C GLY A 177 -1.47 -11.50 -7.45
N ARG A 178 -2.77 -11.24 -7.68
CA ARG A 178 -3.22 -10.24 -8.66
C ARG A 178 -4.30 -9.33 -8.12
N ASN A 179 -4.09 -8.02 -8.26
CA ASN A 179 -5.10 -7.01 -7.99
C ASN A 179 -6.10 -6.97 -9.15
N ARG A 180 -7.00 -7.96 -9.19
CA ARG A 180 -7.97 -8.16 -10.30
C ARG A 180 -9.16 -7.22 -10.24
N HIS A 181 -9.53 -6.80 -9.03
CA HIS A 181 -10.66 -5.92 -8.81
C HIS A 181 -10.19 -4.48 -8.96
N ARG A 182 -10.88 -3.73 -9.81
CA ARG A 182 -10.75 -2.27 -9.83
C ARG A 182 -11.42 -1.73 -8.59
N ASN A 183 -10.72 -0.85 -7.90
CA ASN A 183 -11.34 -0.06 -6.86
C ASN A 183 -12.40 0.87 -7.49
N PRO A 184 -13.52 1.13 -6.81
CA PRO A 184 -14.38 2.26 -7.16
C PRO A 184 -13.56 3.55 -7.22
N LEU A 185 -13.92 4.47 -8.11
CA LEU A 185 -13.30 5.79 -8.20
C LEU A 185 -13.38 6.47 -6.81
N GLY A 186 -12.23 6.82 -6.21
CA GLY A 186 -12.16 7.42 -4.86
C GLY A 186 -11.91 6.46 -3.70
N HIS A 187 -11.56 5.20 -3.94
CA HIS A 187 -11.06 4.32 -2.87
C HIS A 187 -9.71 4.84 -2.34
N ILE A 188 -9.66 5.17 -1.06
CA ILE A 188 -8.42 5.55 -0.39
C ILE A 188 -7.65 4.26 -0.10
N THR A 189 -6.40 4.14 -0.57
CA THR A 189 -5.54 3.03 -0.14
C THR A 189 -5.28 3.16 1.36
N SER A 190 -5.28 2.04 2.08
CA SER A 190 -4.97 1.99 3.51
C SER A 190 -3.45 2.02 3.79
N SER A 191 -2.66 2.38 2.77
CA SER A 191 -1.23 2.60 2.85
C SER A 191 -0.88 3.65 3.91
N THR A 192 0.18 3.37 4.67
CA THR A 192 0.78 4.32 5.61
C THR A 192 2.12 4.83 5.06
N PRO A 193 2.75 5.85 5.66
CA PRO A 193 4.07 6.30 5.22
C PRO A 193 5.14 5.20 5.27
N THR A 194 4.99 4.18 6.11
CA THR A 194 5.99 3.12 6.32
C THR A 194 5.56 1.73 5.84
N GLN A 195 4.32 1.55 5.42
CA GLN A 195 3.82 0.28 4.92
C GLN A 195 2.79 0.46 3.80
N GLY A 196 2.89 -0.34 2.73
CA GLY A 196 1.89 -0.39 1.66
C GLY A 196 0.56 -0.98 2.12
N ASP A 197 -0.49 -0.83 1.30
CA ASP A 197 -1.82 -1.35 1.61
C ASP A 197 -1.79 -2.89 1.70
N PRO A 198 -2.07 -3.48 2.88
CA PRO A 198 -1.99 -4.93 3.08
C PRO A 198 -3.05 -5.73 2.31
N ASN A 199 -4.08 -5.07 1.77
CA ASN A 199 -5.13 -5.72 1.00
C ASN A 199 -4.76 -5.92 -0.47
N PHE A 200 -3.67 -5.31 -0.92
CA PHE A 200 -3.22 -5.43 -2.31
C PHE A 200 -1.85 -6.11 -2.39
N TYR A 201 -1.68 -6.88 -3.46
CA TYR A 201 -0.42 -7.52 -3.79
C TYR A 201 0.57 -6.49 -4.36
N HIS A 202 1.67 -6.28 -3.64
CA HIS A 202 2.68 -5.29 -3.97
C HIS A 202 4.08 -5.76 -3.56
N GLU A 203 5.07 -5.01 -4.04
CA GLU A 203 6.44 -5.02 -3.56
C GLU A 203 6.79 -3.61 -3.07
N GLU A 204 7.55 -3.51 -1.99
CA GLU A 204 8.03 -2.26 -1.41
C GLU A 204 9.57 -2.27 -1.34
N VAL A 205 10.18 -1.19 -1.80
CA VAL A 205 11.62 -0.93 -1.65
C VAL A 205 11.78 0.43 -1.01
N LEU A 206 12.28 0.45 0.24
CA LEU A 206 12.61 1.68 0.97
C LEU A 206 14.10 2.01 0.80
N PHE A 207 14.42 3.30 0.81
CA PHE A 207 15.78 3.80 0.67
C PHE A 207 15.95 5.16 1.38
N GLU A 208 17.19 5.49 1.70
CA GLU A 208 17.55 6.80 2.24
C GLU A 208 17.59 7.84 1.13
N ASN A 209 17.06 9.03 1.42
CA ASN A 209 17.16 10.18 0.54
C ASN A 209 16.91 11.45 1.36
N THR A 210 17.75 12.45 1.21
CA THR A 210 17.60 13.75 1.87
C THR A 210 17.42 14.90 0.88
N GLN A 211 17.36 14.59 -0.42
CA GLN A 211 17.32 15.58 -1.50
C GLN A 211 15.88 15.96 -1.86
N LEU A 212 15.68 17.25 -2.16
CA LEU A 212 14.41 17.84 -2.55
C LEU A 212 14.25 17.75 -4.07
N TYR A 213 13.06 17.33 -4.50
CA TYR A 213 12.70 17.22 -5.91
C TYR A 213 11.30 17.76 -6.16
N SER A 214 11.12 18.36 -7.34
CA SER A 214 9.82 18.90 -7.82
C SER A 214 9.16 18.00 -8.86
N LYS A 215 9.89 17.04 -9.45
CA LYS A 215 9.37 16.03 -10.37
C LYS A 215 10.06 14.71 -10.15
N TYR A 216 9.38 13.63 -10.53
CA TYR A 216 9.93 12.27 -10.50
C TYR A 216 9.80 11.61 -11.86
N ARG A 217 10.79 10.78 -12.20
CA ARG A 217 10.78 9.88 -13.34
C ARG A 217 10.84 8.46 -12.82
N VAL A 218 9.84 7.66 -13.17
CA VAL A 218 9.77 6.24 -12.82
C VAL A 218 9.88 5.42 -14.10
N ILE A 219 10.92 4.59 -14.19
CA ILE A 219 11.16 3.69 -15.32
C ILE A 219 11.10 2.24 -14.85
N PHE A 220 10.46 1.39 -15.64
CA PHE A 220 10.45 -0.05 -15.45
C PHE A 220 11.11 -0.72 -16.66
N PRO A 221 12.42 -1.01 -16.64
CA PRO A 221 13.11 -1.56 -17.80
C PRO A 221 12.48 -2.84 -18.35
N GLY A 222 12.40 -2.94 -19.68
CA GLY A 222 11.81 -4.07 -20.40
C GLY A 222 11.01 -3.67 -21.64
N THR A 223 10.40 -4.67 -22.29
CA THR A 223 9.64 -4.46 -23.53
C THR A 223 8.18 -4.08 -23.28
N GLU A 224 7.51 -4.78 -22.36
CA GLU A 224 6.17 -4.43 -21.88
C GLU A 224 6.11 -4.58 -20.36
N ARG A 225 5.59 -3.56 -19.68
CA ARG A 225 5.41 -3.53 -18.22
C ARG A 225 4.01 -3.13 -17.85
N CYS A 226 3.47 -3.75 -16.81
CA CYS A 226 2.08 -3.58 -16.42
C CYS A 226 1.96 -3.46 -14.90
N VAL A 227 1.44 -2.32 -14.44
CA VAL A 227 1.20 -2.03 -13.02
C VAL A 227 -0.24 -1.56 -12.83
N SER A 228 -0.76 -1.62 -11.60
CA SER A 228 -2.05 -1.00 -11.25
C SER A 228 -1.89 0.27 -10.44
N GLN A 229 -0.78 0.41 -9.72
CA GLN A 229 -0.50 1.54 -8.85
C GLN A 229 1.00 1.59 -8.53
N VAL A 230 1.52 2.80 -8.34
CA VAL A 230 2.85 3.13 -7.88
C VAL A 230 2.68 4.18 -6.79
N GLU A 231 3.22 3.90 -5.61
CA GLU A 231 3.31 4.89 -4.53
C GLU A 231 4.78 5.25 -4.31
N LEU A 232 5.03 6.52 -3.98
CA LEU A 232 6.34 7.01 -3.60
C LEU A 232 6.27 7.53 -2.16
N PRO A 233 6.42 6.65 -1.15
CA PRO A 233 6.43 7.06 0.26
C PRO A 233 7.47 8.14 0.49
N GLY A 234 7.11 9.17 1.25
CA GLY A 234 7.97 10.33 1.36
C GLY A 234 7.46 11.43 2.28
N LEU A 235 8.07 12.60 2.14
CA LEU A 235 7.69 13.82 2.84
C LEU A 235 7.18 14.85 1.84
N LYS A 236 6.05 15.47 2.18
CA LYS A 236 5.58 16.71 1.55
C LYS A 236 6.17 17.88 2.32
N ILE A 237 6.83 18.81 1.62
CA ILE A 237 7.56 19.92 2.23
C ILE A 237 6.74 21.21 2.07
N CYS A 238 6.35 21.80 3.19
CA CYS A 238 5.47 22.97 3.24
C CYS A 238 6.18 24.25 3.72
N SER A 239 7.49 24.19 3.99
CA SER A 239 8.30 25.32 4.47
C SER A 239 9.79 25.03 4.30
N GLY A 240 10.60 26.05 4.01
CA GLY A 240 12.06 25.92 3.89
C GLY A 240 12.67 26.84 2.85
N ALA A 241 14.00 26.92 2.80
CA ALA A 241 14.72 27.69 1.78
C ALA A 241 14.42 27.11 0.38
N GLY A 242 13.88 27.93 -0.52
CA GLY A 242 13.49 27.52 -1.88
C GLY A 242 12.06 27.00 -2.02
N VAL A 243 11.28 26.90 -0.93
CA VAL A 243 9.86 26.51 -0.97
C VAL A 243 8.99 27.76 -1.10
N ASN A 244 8.59 28.13 -2.32
CA ASN A 244 7.60 29.18 -2.52
C ASN A 244 6.18 28.62 -2.31
N CYS A 245 5.65 28.79 -1.10
CA CYS A 245 4.31 28.32 -0.75
C CYS A 245 3.20 29.00 -1.56
N ALA A 246 3.46 30.21 -2.08
CA ALA A 246 2.52 31.02 -2.85
C ALA A 246 2.02 30.35 -4.15
N GLU A 247 2.69 29.31 -4.65
CA GLU A 247 2.38 28.68 -5.94
C GLU A 247 1.49 27.43 -5.83
N SER A 248 1.12 26.97 -4.62
CA SER A 248 0.22 25.80 -4.49
C SER A 248 -0.95 26.05 -3.54
N ALA A 249 -2.16 25.78 -4.04
CA ALA A 249 -3.40 25.81 -3.25
C ALA A 249 -3.37 24.85 -2.06
N HIS A 250 -2.54 23.79 -2.13
CA HIS A 250 -2.37 22.79 -1.07
C HIS A 250 -1.42 23.23 0.05
N CYS A 251 -0.41 24.08 -0.23
CA CYS A 251 0.35 24.76 0.83
C CYS A 251 -0.43 25.94 1.45
N CYS A 252 -1.44 26.48 0.74
CA CYS A 252 -2.07 27.76 1.06
C CYS A 252 -3.50 27.69 1.65
N SER A 253 -3.85 26.66 2.42
CA SER A 253 -5.08 26.71 3.25
C SER A 253 -5.02 27.72 4.42
N GLY A 254 -4.11 28.70 4.36
CA GLY A 254 -3.93 29.78 5.32
C GLY A 254 -2.93 29.50 6.45
N MET A 255 -2.32 28.31 6.52
CA MET A 255 -1.33 27.97 7.53
C MET A 255 -0.23 27.07 6.95
N CYS A 256 1.01 27.57 6.90
CA CYS A 256 2.16 26.67 6.94
C CYS A 256 2.16 25.98 8.32
N LEU A 257 2.50 24.69 8.37
CA LEU A 257 2.73 24.00 9.65
C LEU A 257 3.75 24.81 10.46
N GLY A 258 3.37 25.22 11.68
CA GLY A 258 4.16 26.10 12.55
C GLY A 258 3.63 27.53 12.74
N GLY A 259 2.44 27.86 12.23
CA GLY A 259 1.79 29.15 12.51
C GLY A 259 2.30 30.32 11.67
N ALA A 260 3.06 30.06 10.61
CA ALA A 260 3.47 31.07 9.65
C ALA A 260 2.41 31.21 8.53
N THR A 261 2.02 32.45 8.23
CA THR A 261 1.16 32.77 7.09
C THR A 261 1.97 32.81 5.81
N CYS A 262 1.51 32.15 4.75
CA CYS A 262 2.05 32.36 3.40
C CYS A 262 1.96 33.85 3.05
N SER A 263 3.05 34.47 2.59
CA SER A 263 2.99 35.85 2.09
C SER A 263 2.05 35.91 0.90
N ALA A 264 1.14 36.88 0.92
CA ALA A 264 0.33 37.27 -0.23
C ALA A 264 1.20 37.77 -1.39
#